data_AF-D3BVE3-F1
#
_entry.id   AF-D3BVE3-F1
#
_cell.length_a   1.000
_cell.length_b   1.000
_cell.length_c   1.000
_cell.angle_alpha   90.00
_cell.angle_beta   90.00
_cell.angle_gamma   90.00
#
_symmetry.space_group_name_H-M   'P 1'
#
loop_
_entity.id
_entity.type
_entity.pdbx_description
1 polymer ?
#
loop_
_entity_poly.entity_id
_entity_poly.type
_entity_poly.pdbx_seq_one_letter_code
_entity_poly.pdbx_strand_id
1 'polypeptide(L)'
;MVSPPGDKVARSALSSLIHGMAETKQALLSRYVKRNGSSASIALLYPHIKANYECLYVCQLPFLDDLKQYQFPPIAPTNPATRKPFIPTAEQVDATRARSSTSSGITTSKTRSDHLEIYLPMKRLWRMHKMQ
;
A
#
# COMPACT_ATOMS: atom_id res chain seq x y z
N MET A 1 12.68 4.80 8.74
CA MET A 1 13.49 4.59 9.96
C MET A 1 14.59 3.60 9.63
N VAL A 2 15.80 3.92 10.07
CA VAL A 2 17.03 3.13 9.88
C VAL A 2 17.79 3.15 11.20
N SER A 3 18.62 2.15 11.46
CA SER A 3 19.50 2.12 12.62
C SER A 3 20.53 3.27 12.57
N PRO A 4 20.96 3.81 13.73
CA PRO A 4 22.02 4.80 13.78
C PRO A 4 23.32 4.29 13.16
N PRO A 5 24.09 5.14 12.45
CA PRO A 5 25.37 4.72 11.88
C PRO A 5 26.35 4.34 12.98
N GLY A 6 27.04 3.21 12.80
CA GLY A 6 28.08 2.75 13.72
C GLY A 6 27.60 1.84 14.87
N ASP A 7 26.30 1.78 15.15
CA ASP A 7 25.76 0.91 16.20
C ASP A 7 25.39 -0.47 15.64
N LYS A 8 26.23 -1.47 15.94
CA LYS A 8 26.03 -2.85 15.50
C LYS A 8 24.86 -3.53 16.22
N VAL A 9 24.62 -3.20 17.49
CA VAL A 9 23.58 -3.82 18.32
C VAL A 9 22.22 -3.33 17.86
N ALA A 10 22.06 -2.01 17.71
CA ALA A 10 20.83 -1.43 17.18
C ALA A 10 20.51 -1.91 15.76
N ARG A 11 21.54 -2.06 14.91
CA ARG A 11 21.35 -2.62 13.56
C ARG A 11 20.87 -4.06 13.61
N SER A 12 21.49 -4.92 14.43
CA SER A 12 21.07 -6.33 14.53
C SER A 12 19.65 -6.47 15.09
N ALA A 13 19.28 -5.66 16.09
CA ALA A 13 17.95 -5.68 16.68
C ALA A 13 16.86 -5.18 15.71
N LEU A 14 17.17 -4.13 14.93
CA LEU A 14 16.25 -3.62 13.92
C LEU A 14 16.10 -4.61 12.74
N SER A 15 17.18 -5.29 12.36
CA SER A 15 17.16 -6.34 11.33
C SER A 15 16.25 -7.50 11.72
N SER A 16 16.43 -8.06 12.92
CA SER A 16 15.61 -9.18 13.39
C SER A 16 14.12 -8.80 13.46
N LEU A 17 13.82 -7.55 13.87
CA LEU A 17 12.47 -7.02 13.86
C LEU A 17 11.87 -6.93 12.44
N ILE A 18 12.61 -6.36 11.48
CA ILE A 18 12.15 -6.21 10.10
C ILE A 18 11.90 -7.57 9.45
N HIS A 19 12.81 -8.52 9.65
CA HIS A 19 12.67 -9.88 9.12
C HIS A 19 11.47 -10.61 9.74
N GLY A 20 11.29 -10.52 11.07
CA GLY A 20 10.12 -11.09 11.74
C GLY A 20 8.80 -10.51 11.21
N MET A 21 8.74 -9.20 10.98
CA MET A 21 7.56 -8.54 10.39
C MET A 21 7.29 -8.99 8.94
N ALA A 22 8.34 -9.21 8.15
CA ALA A 22 8.22 -9.68 6.77
C ALA A 22 7.68 -11.11 6.71
N GLU A 23 8.16 -11.99 7.61
CA GLU A 23 7.70 -13.38 7.71
C GLU A 23 6.23 -13.46 8.14
N THR A 24 5.82 -12.68 9.14
CA THR A 24 4.44 -12.68 9.63
C THR A 24 3.48 -11.88 8.76
N LYS A 25 3.99 -11.13 7.77
CA LYS A 25 3.22 -10.18 6.93
C LYS A 25 2.48 -9.14 7.77
N GLN A 26 3.11 -8.67 8.85
CA GLN A 26 2.56 -7.67 9.76
C GLN A 26 3.25 -6.31 9.60
N ALA A 27 2.57 -5.28 10.07
CA ALA A 27 3.08 -3.92 10.16
C ALA A 27 2.87 -3.39 11.58
N LEU A 28 3.69 -2.45 12.02
CA LEU A 28 3.60 -1.89 13.37
C LEU A 28 2.85 -0.56 13.34
N LEU A 29 2.00 -0.33 14.34
CA LEU A 29 1.39 0.96 14.59
C LEU A 29 2.22 1.70 15.64
N SER A 30 2.59 2.95 15.38
CA SER A 30 3.44 3.74 16.27
C SER A 30 2.97 5.18 16.38
N ARG A 31 3.24 5.78 17.54
CA ARG A 31 3.10 7.23 17.76
C ARG A 31 4.34 7.92 17.20
N TYR A 32 4.17 8.69 16.13
CA TYR A 32 5.24 9.44 15.49
C TYR A 32 5.22 10.91 15.91
N VAL A 33 6.34 11.39 16.44
CA VAL A 33 6.57 12.80 16.80
C VAL A 33 7.90 13.20 16.20
N LYS A 34 7.89 14.23 15.33
CA LYS A 34 9.10 14.63 14.59
C LYS A 34 10.10 15.37 15.48
N ARG A 35 9.61 16.27 16.34
CA ARG A 35 10.42 17.10 17.24
C ARG A 35 9.70 17.28 18.58
N ASN A 36 10.44 17.58 19.64
CA ASN A 36 9.80 17.94 20.90
C ASN A 36 8.88 19.15 20.68
N GLY A 37 7.65 19.08 21.19
CA GLY A 37 6.61 20.10 20.97
C GLY A 37 5.84 20.03 19.64
N SER A 38 6.16 19.11 18.72
CA SER A 38 5.34 18.91 17.51
C SER A 38 4.10 18.07 17.78
N SER A 39 3.04 18.24 16.98
CA SER A 39 1.85 17.40 17.05
C SER A 39 2.22 15.93 16.81
N ALA A 40 1.59 15.04 17.59
CA ALA A 40 1.77 13.62 17.44
C ALA A 40 0.86 13.10 16.33
N SER A 41 1.42 12.29 15.44
CA SER A 41 0.68 11.59 14.39
C SER A 41 0.70 10.10 14.66
N ILE A 42 -0.32 9.39 14.20
CA ILE A 42 -0.30 7.93 14.13
C ILE A 42 0.43 7.54 12.83
N ALA A 43 1.38 6.62 12.92
CA ALA A 43 2.12 6.14 11.76
C ALA A 43 2.15 4.61 11.70
N LEU A 44 2.02 4.08 10.49
CA LEU A 44 2.26 2.69 10.16
C LEU A 44 3.74 2.53 9.77
N LEU A 45 4.42 1.57 10.39
CA LEU A 45 5.77 1.16 10.05
C LEU A 45 5.70 -0.11 9.21
N TYR A 46 6.15 -0.01 7.97
CA TYR A 46 6.14 -1.12 7.01
C TYR A 46 7.57 -1.63 6.73
N PRO A 47 7.82 -2.95 6.78
CA PRO A 47 9.14 -3.52 6.57
C PRO A 47 9.54 -3.45 5.10
N HIS A 48 10.78 -3.03 4.84
CA HIS A 48 11.33 -2.97 3.49
C HIS A 48 12.76 -3.50 3.46
N ILE A 49 12.97 -4.56 2.70
CA ILE A 49 14.25 -5.26 2.59
C ILE A 49 14.75 -5.10 1.15
N LYS A 50 15.94 -4.54 0.99
CA LYS A 50 16.69 -4.53 -0.28
C LYS A 50 18.05 -5.19 -0.09
N ALA A 51 18.70 -5.55 -1.19
CA ALA A 51 20.02 -6.17 -1.17
C ALA A 51 21.10 -5.37 -0.42
N ASN A 52 21.01 -4.03 -0.43
CA ASN A 52 22.03 -3.15 0.15
C ASN A 52 21.66 -2.61 1.54
N TYR A 53 20.38 -2.65 1.90
CA TYR A 53 19.89 -2.09 3.16
C TYR A 53 18.50 -2.62 3.49
N GLU A 54 18.20 -2.58 4.78
CA GLU A 54 16.86 -2.81 5.33
C GLU A 54 16.38 -1.52 6.02
N CYS A 55 15.10 -1.22 5.92
CA CYS A 55 14.52 -0.08 6.59
C CYS A 55 13.03 -0.26 6.85
N LEU A 56 12.48 0.61 7.70
CA LEU A 56 11.04 0.73 7.92
C LEU A 56 10.53 1.99 7.23
N TYR A 57 9.52 1.87 6.37
CA TYR A 57 8.80 3.02 5.85
C TYR A 57 7.84 3.54 6.92
N VAL A 58 7.84 4.86 7.11
CA VAL A 58 6.93 5.55 8.02
C VAL A 58 5.82 6.16 7.19
N CYS A 59 4.63 5.57 7.25
CA CYS A 59 3.44 6.05 6.57
C CYS A 59 2.51 6.69 7.60
N GLN A 60 2.32 8.01 7.55
CA GLN A 60 1.36 8.68 8.43
C GLN A 60 -0.07 8.26 8.06
N LEU A 61 -0.86 7.88 9.07
CA LEU A 61 -2.26 7.52 8.88
C LEU A 61 -3.16 8.73 9.16
N PRO A 62 -4.26 8.89 8.40
CA PRO A 62 -5.24 9.93 8.66
C PRO A 62 -5.95 9.68 10.00
N PHE A 63 -6.35 10.76 10.66
CA PHE A 63 -7.24 10.69 11.80
C PHE A 63 -8.70 10.54 11.35
N LEU A 64 -9.59 10.25 12.29
CA LEU A 64 -11.03 10.12 12.01
C LEU A 64 -11.60 11.40 11.38
N ASP A 65 -11.14 12.56 11.83
CA ASP A 65 -11.59 13.86 11.33
C ASP A 65 -11.14 14.14 9.87
N ASP A 66 -10.07 13.48 9.42
CA ASP A 66 -9.58 13.58 8.04
C ASP A 66 -10.42 12.73 7.06
N LEU A 67 -11.23 11.79 7.57
CA LEU A 67 -12.04 10.89 6.76
C LEU A 67 -13.31 11.58 6.23
N LYS A 68 -13.29 11.92 4.95
CA LYS A 68 -14.47 12.46 4.25
C LYS A 68 -15.34 11.32 3.71
N GLN A 69 -16.55 11.20 4.24
CA GLN A 69 -17.50 10.18 3.81
C GLN A 69 -18.36 10.72 2.65
N TYR A 70 -18.01 10.34 1.42
CA TYR A 70 -18.79 10.63 0.23
C TYR A 70 -19.52 9.38 -0.23
N GLN A 71 -20.83 9.50 -0.46
CA GLN A 71 -21.65 8.43 -1.02
C GLN A 71 -21.57 8.48 -2.54
N PHE A 72 -21.07 7.42 -3.16
CA PHE A 72 -21.03 7.25 -4.60
C PHE A 72 -22.02 6.17 -5.03
N PRO A 73 -22.84 6.41 -6.07
CA PRO A 73 -23.63 5.35 -6.68
C PRO A 73 -22.71 4.21 -7.16
N PRO A 74 -23.11 2.94 -7.00
CA PRO A 74 -22.30 1.83 -7.46
C PRO A 74 -22.20 1.85 -8.99
N ILE A 75 -20.99 1.60 -9.50
CA ILE A 75 -20.68 1.53 -10.93
C ILE A 75 -20.37 0.08 -11.34
N ALA A 76 -20.27 -0.84 -10.38
CA ALA A 76 -19.93 -2.23 -10.65
C ALA A 76 -21.07 -2.93 -11.43
N PRO A 77 -20.77 -3.61 -12.56
CA PRO A 77 -21.80 -4.25 -13.38
C PRO A 77 -22.51 -5.41 -12.67
N THR A 78 -21.89 -5.98 -11.64
CA THR A 78 -22.46 -7.05 -10.80
C THR A 78 -23.40 -6.54 -9.71
N ASN A 79 -23.47 -5.23 -9.47
CA ASN A 79 -24.33 -4.65 -8.44
C ASN A 79 -25.72 -4.32 -9.03
N PRO A 80 -26.82 -4.82 -8.43
CA PRO A 80 -28.18 -4.59 -8.93
C PRO A 80 -28.61 -3.11 -8.90
N ALA A 81 -27.96 -2.27 -8.08
CA ALA A 81 -28.24 -0.84 -8.00
C ALA A 81 -27.50 0.00 -9.07
N THR A 82 -26.67 -0.62 -9.90
CA THR A 82 -25.95 0.07 -10.99
C THR A 82 -26.91 0.43 -12.11
N ARG A 83 -26.85 1.68 -12.60
CA ARG A 83 -27.73 2.13 -13.68
C ARG A 83 -27.32 1.45 -14.98
N LYS A 84 -28.30 0.89 -15.70
CA LYS A 84 -28.17 0.23 -17.02
C LYS A 84 -27.27 0.97 -18.04
N PRO A 85 -27.33 2.31 -18.20
CA PRO A 85 -26.45 3.02 -19.15
C PRO A 85 -24.96 2.97 -18.80
N PHE A 86 -24.59 2.59 -17.57
CA PHE A 86 -23.19 2.50 -17.14
C PHE A 86 -22.63 1.07 -17.16
N ILE A 87 -23.41 0.10 -17.64
CA ILE A 87 -22.92 -1.27 -17.83
C ILE A 87 -22.16 -1.32 -19.15
N PRO A 88 -20.85 -1.60 -19.14
CA PRO A 88 -20.04 -1.56 -20.35
C PRO A 88 -20.43 -2.68 -21.31
N THR A 89 -20.48 -2.36 -22.60
CA THR A 89 -20.69 -3.33 -23.69
C THR A 89 -19.43 -4.16 -23.92
N ALA A 90 -19.56 -5.38 -24.45
CA ALA A 90 -18.43 -6.24 -24.78
C ALA A 90 -17.39 -5.52 -25.67
N GLU A 91 -17.84 -4.78 -26.68
CA GLU A 91 -16.97 -3.99 -27.56
C GLU A 91 -16.18 -2.91 -26.82
N GLN A 92 -16.77 -2.27 -25.80
CA GLN A 92 -16.10 -1.24 -25.00
C GLN A 92 -15.00 -1.85 -24.11
N VAL A 93 -15.26 -3.04 -23.58
CA VAL A 93 -14.28 -3.82 -22.82
C VAL A 93 -13.12 -4.24 -23.71
N ASP A 94 -13.41 -4.75 -24.90
CA ASP A 94 -12.39 -5.19 -25.87
C ASP A 94 -11.57 -4.01 -26.41
N ALA A 95 -12.20 -2.89 -26.73
CA ALA A 95 -11.51 -1.67 -27.14
C ALA A 95 -10.59 -1.12 -26.03
N THR A 96 -11.02 -1.18 -24.78
CA THR A 96 -10.20 -0.75 -23.63
C THR A 96 -9.03 -1.71 -23.40
N ARG A 97 -9.25 -3.02 -23.56
CA ARG A 97 -8.21 -4.04 -23.47
C ARG A 97 -7.17 -3.86 -24.58
N ALA A 98 -7.61 -3.71 -25.83
CA ALA A 98 -6.75 -3.46 -26.97
C ALA A 98 -5.96 -2.16 -26.81
N ARG A 99 -6.58 -1.10 -26.25
CA ARG A 99 -5.85 0.13 -25.91
C ARG A 99 -4.79 -0.13 -24.85
N SER A 100 -5.12 -0.83 -23.77
CA SER A 100 -4.16 -1.13 -22.68
C SER A 100 -2.95 -1.94 -23.14
N SER A 101 -3.10 -2.79 -24.16
CA SER A 101 -2.00 -3.56 -24.73
C SER A 101 -1.19 -2.77 -25.77
N THR A 102 -1.82 -1.80 -26.45
CA THR A 102 -1.20 -1.06 -27.57
C THR A 102 -0.55 0.24 -27.10
N SER A 103 -1.16 0.96 -26.16
CA SER A 103 -0.59 2.16 -25.55
C SER A 103 0.45 1.74 -24.51
N SER A 104 1.69 1.57 -24.96
CA SER A 104 2.91 1.86 -24.21
C SER A 104 2.83 1.52 -22.71
N GLY A 105 2.98 0.23 -22.39
CA GLY A 105 3.41 -0.14 -21.05
C GLY A 105 4.74 0.58 -20.74
N ILE A 106 4.74 1.49 -19.77
CA ILE A 106 5.97 2.16 -19.28
C ILE A 106 6.96 1.12 -18.68
N THR A 107 6.50 -0.11 -18.47
CA THR A 107 7.29 -1.23 -17.98
C THR A 107 7.82 -2.07 -19.14
N THR A 108 9.12 -1.96 -19.43
CA THR A 108 9.83 -3.02 -20.16
C THR A 108 9.97 -4.18 -19.19
N SER A 109 9.32 -5.32 -19.44
CA SER A 109 9.46 -6.50 -18.60
C SER A 109 10.85 -7.11 -18.77
N LYS A 110 11.85 -6.51 -18.12
CA LYS A 110 13.00 -7.26 -17.60
C LYS A 110 12.54 -7.79 -16.25
N THR A 111 12.40 -9.10 -16.17
CA THR A 111 12.08 -9.89 -14.99
C THR A 111 12.92 -9.42 -13.80
N ARG A 112 12.32 -8.58 -12.96
CA ARG A 112 12.74 -8.36 -11.58
C ARG A 112 11.49 -8.01 -10.79
N SER A 113 10.86 -9.08 -10.31
CA SER A 113 9.97 -9.05 -9.16
C SER A 113 10.64 -8.24 -8.02
N ASP A 114 9.88 -7.78 -7.03
CA ASP A 114 10.36 -7.30 -5.72
C ASP A 114 10.26 -5.78 -5.42
N HIS A 115 9.77 -4.92 -6.32
CA HIS A 115 9.70 -3.47 -6.03
C HIS A 115 8.31 -2.81 -6.12
N LEU A 116 7.24 -3.57 -6.40
CA LEU A 116 5.85 -3.04 -6.43
C LEU A 116 4.94 -3.55 -5.30
N GLU A 117 5.50 -4.28 -4.33
CA GLU A 117 4.74 -4.85 -3.20
C GLU A 117 4.33 -3.84 -2.13
N ILE A 118 4.58 -2.54 -2.28
CA ILE A 118 4.11 -1.55 -1.29
C ILE A 118 2.63 -1.18 -1.51
N TYR A 119 2.16 -1.18 -2.77
CA TYR A 119 0.79 -0.76 -3.13
C TYR A 119 -0.24 -1.90 -3.12
N LEU A 120 0.20 -3.14 -3.37
CA LEU A 120 -0.66 -4.33 -3.39
C LEU A 120 -1.20 -4.76 -2.00
N PRO A 121 -0.43 -4.74 -0.90
CA PRO A 121 -0.93 -5.18 0.41
C PRO A 121 -1.94 -4.19 1.00
N MET A 122 -1.81 -2.87 0.77
CA MET A 122 -2.83 -1.90 1.20
C MET A 122 -4.19 -2.16 0.55
N LYS A 123 -4.23 -2.53 -0.75
CA LYS A 123 -5.48 -2.94 -1.43
C LYS A 123 -6.04 -4.29 -0.93
N ARG A 124 -5.20 -5.15 -0.34
CA ARG A 124 -5.58 -6.45 0.20
C ARG A 124 -6.12 -6.31 1.62
N LEU A 125 -5.48 -5.51 2.46
CA LEU A 125 -5.93 -5.16 3.81
C LEU A 125 -7.28 -4.43 3.77
N TRP A 126 -7.46 -3.50 2.82
CA TRP A 126 -8.74 -2.80 2.62
C TRP A 126 -9.85 -3.71 2.06
N ARG A 127 -9.49 -4.80 1.37
CA ARG A 127 -10.46 -5.80 0.89
C ARG A 127 -10.92 -6.75 2.00
N MET A 128 -10.05 -7.10 2.93
CA MET A 128 -10.37 -8.00 4.05
C MET A 128 -11.29 -7.34 5.08
N HIS A 129 -11.16 -6.03 5.31
CA HIS A 129 -12.05 -5.27 6.20
C HIS A 129 -13.46 -5.02 5.63
N LYS A 130 -13.70 -5.35 4.34
CA LYS A 130 -14.99 -5.19 3.65
C LYS A 130 -15.76 -6.51 3.47
N MET A 131 -15.23 -7.61 4.00
CA MET A 131 -15.82 -8.96 3.96
C MET A 131 -16.20 -9.50 5.36
N GLN A 132 -16.35 -8.61 6.34
CA GLN A 132 -17.11 -8.86 7.57
C GLN A 132 -18.27 -7.88 7.62
#